data_AF-A0A520FL57-F1
#
_entry.id   AF-A0A520FL57-F1
#
_cell.length_a   1.000
_cell.length_b   1.000
_cell.length_c   1.000
_cell.angle_alpha   90.00
_cell.angle_beta   90.00
_cell.angle_gamma   90.00
#
_symmetry.space_group_name_H-M   'P 1'
#
loop_
_entity.id
_entity.type
_entity.pdbx_description
1 polymer ?
#
loop_
_entity_poly.entity_id
_entity_poly.type
_entity_poly.pdbx_seq_one_letter_code
_entity_poly.pdbx_strand_id
1 'polypeptide(L)'
;SLPDDMARLHRLRVLFCSNNVFTVLPASLGACPALEMIGFKANRIHTVPADALPPQLRWLILTDNAIETLPPGWDRFARLQKLMLAGNRLRELPADMAGCRRLELLRIAANRFDALPQWLMAMPRLAWLACAGNPFSDANEAAALSAQPVPRIDWSQLTLGQRLGEGASGVIHQALWQRDAGQAEPVAVKLFKGTVTSDGWPHSEMAACMAAGSHAGLIPVRGRIANHPEGTQGLVLELVPARFVNLAAPPSLDSCTRDVYATDATWPLPVALAMAGRIASAAAQLHARGMLHGDLYGHNILHDGGGAALLGDFGAASFVDTGAQAWALERVEVRAFGILLEEWLDRCEPADPAAVRPWRDLQ
;
A
#
# COMPACT_ATOMS: atom_id res chain seq x y z
N SER A 1 -14.40 -16.22 -21.44
CA SER A 1 -15.22 -15.01 -21.66
C SER A 1 -16.28 -14.95 -20.56
N LEU A 2 -16.97 -13.81 -20.43
CA LEU A 2 -18.23 -13.73 -19.67
C LEU A 2 -19.40 -13.69 -20.68
N PRO A 3 -20.62 -14.07 -20.27
CA PRO A 3 -21.81 -13.95 -21.13
C PRO A 3 -22.08 -12.50 -21.55
N ASP A 4 -22.72 -12.32 -22.71
CA ASP A 4 -23.10 -10.98 -23.20
C ASP A 4 -24.33 -10.43 -22.47
N ASP A 5 -25.17 -11.29 -21.89
CA ASP A 5 -26.41 -10.93 -21.20
C ASP A 5 -26.24 -10.67 -19.69
N MET A 6 -25.02 -10.37 -19.24
CA MET A 6 -24.69 -10.03 -17.84
C MET A 6 -25.58 -8.90 -17.27
N ALA A 7 -26.09 -8.01 -18.12
CA ALA A 7 -27.01 -6.93 -17.75
C ALA A 7 -28.30 -7.41 -17.05
N ARG A 8 -28.69 -8.68 -17.22
CA ARG A 8 -29.84 -9.31 -16.53
C ARG A 8 -29.60 -9.48 -15.03
N LEU A 9 -28.34 -9.43 -14.58
CA LEU A 9 -27.98 -9.53 -13.16
C LEU A 9 -28.15 -8.16 -12.48
N HIS A 10 -29.40 -7.71 -12.35
CA HIS A 10 -29.73 -6.37 -11.83
C HIS A 10 -29.28 -6.09 -10.39
N ARG A 11 -28.87 -7.14 -9.64
CA ARG A 11 -28.36 -7.04 -8.27
C ARG A 11 -26.86 -7.31 -8.15
N LEU A 12 -26.17 -7.60 -9.25
CA LEU A 12 -24.72 -7.83 -9.23
C LEU A 12 -24.01 -6.52 -8.89
N ARG A 13 -23.37 -6.48 -7.72
CA ARG A 13 -22.60 -5.32 -7.23
C ARG A 13 -21.09 -5.52 -7.30
N VAL A 14 -20.65 -6.77 -7.12
CA VAL A 14 -19.23 -7.14 -7.00
C VAL A 14 -18.94 -8.33 -7.92
N LEU A 15 -17.88 -8.24 -8.71
CA LEU A 15 -17.40 -9.34 -9.54
C LEU A 15 -15.87 -9.43 -9.49
N PHE A 16 -15.37 -10.59 -9.07
CA PHE A 16 -13.94 -10.91 -9.08
C PHE A 16 -13.66 -12.15 -9.94
N CYS A 17 -12.78 -11.96 -10.92
CA CYS A 17 -12.35 -12.94 -11.92
C CYS A 17 -10.81 -13.04 -11.95
N SER A 18 -10.16 -13.00 -10.78
CA SER A 18 -8.70 -13.05 -10.66
C SER A 18 -8.11 -14.41 -11.02
N ASN A 19 -6.82 -14.46 -11.40
CA ASN A 19 -6.10 -15.68 -11.74
C ASN A 19 -6.75 -16.48 -12.88
N ASN A 20 -7.17 -15.77 -13.93
CA ASN A 20 -7.77 -16.35 -15.12
C ASN A 20 -6.92 -15.99 -16.36
N VAL A 21 -7.45 -16.28 -17.55
CA VAL A 21 -6.76 -16.05 -18.83
C VAL A 21 -7.46 -15.00 -19.70
N PHE A 22 -8.17 -14.05 -19.09
CA PHE A 22 -8.81 -12.97 -19.83
C PHE A 22 -7.75 -12.09 -20.52
N THR A 23 -7.91 -11.85 -21.82
CA THR A 23 -7.05 -10.96 -22.62
C THR A 23 -7.69 -9.60 -22.90
N VAL A 24 -9.01 -9.51 -22.74
CA VAL A 24 -9.81 -8.29 -22.89
C VAL A 24 -10.76 -8.20 -21.70
N LEU A 25 -10.92 -7.01 -21.11
CA LEU A 25 -11.95 -6.79 -20.09
C LEU A 25 -13.34 -6.90 -20.76
N PRO A 26 -14.24 -7.79 -20.30
CA PRO A 26 -15.49 -8.05 -21.01
C PRO A 26 -16.41 -6.81 -21.05
N ALA A 27 -16.84 -6.40 -22.25
CA ALA A 27 -17.72 -5.24 -22.47
C ALA A 27 -19.07 -5.38 -21.76
N SER A 28 -19.59 -6.61 -21.60
CA SER A 28 -20.87 -6.88 -20.94
C SER A 28 -20.93 -6.42 -19.47
N LEU A 29 -19.78 -6.16 -18.84
CA LEU A 29 -19.72 -5.61 -17.48
C LEU A 29 -20.26 -4.18 -17.40
N GLY A 30 -20.02 -3.34 -18.41
CA GLY A 30 -20.47 -1.95 -18.35
C GLY A 30 -21.99 -1.79 -18.50
N ALA A 31 -22.66 -2.82 -19.01
CA ALA A 31 -24.12 -2.90 -19.08
C ALA A 31 -24.78 -3.30 -17.74
N CYS A 32 -24.01 -3.70 -16.72
CA CYS A 32 -24.55 -4.09 -15.42
C CYS A 32 -24.92 -2.85 -14.58
N PRO A 33 -26.21 -2.60 -14.28
CA PRO A 33 -26.66 -1.30 -13.72
C PRO A 33 -26.22 -1.05 -12.27
N ALA A 34 -26.01 -2.12 -11.50
CA ALA A 34 -25.64 -2.05 -10.08
C ALA A 34 -24.17 -2.41 -9.81
N LEU A 35 -23.39 -2.73 -10.85
CA LEU A 35 -22.01 -3.19 -10.68
C LEU A 35 -21.11 -2.01 -10.30
N GLU A 36 -20.46 -2.14 -9.14
CA GLU A 36 -19.64 -1.08 -8.55
C GLU A 36 -18.21 -1.53 -8.22
N MET A 37 -17.95 -2.84 -8.10
CA MET A 37 -16.62 -3.37 -7.79
C MET A 37 -16.23 -4.46 -8.78
N ILE A 38 -15.12 -4.25 -9.48
CA ILE A 38 -14.61 -5.13 -10.53
C ILE A 38 -13.17 -5.49 -10.20
N GLY A 39 -12.82 -6.78 -10.26
CA GLY A 39 -11.45 -7.22 -10.09
C GLY A 39 -11.04 -8.34 -11.03
N PHE A 40 -9.98 -8.11 -11.79
CA PHE A 40 -9.36 -9.03 -12.74
C PHE A 40 -7.85 -9.11 -12.49
N LYS A 41 -7.43 -9.17 -11.22
CA LYS A 41 -6.01 -9.34 -10.87
C LYS A 41 -5.41 -10.61 -11.50
N ALA A 42 -4.14 -10.55 -11.93
CA ALA A 42 -3.39 -11.71 -12.43
C ALA A 42 -4.12 -12.39 -13.59
N ASN A 43 -4.37 -11.62 -14.64
CA ASN A 43 -4.93 -12.09 -15.90
C ASN A 43 -3.92 -11.82 -17.02
N ARG A 44 -4.38 -11.75 -18.28
CA ARG A 44 -3.55 -11.40 -19.45
C ARG A 44 -4.14 -10.22 -20.21
N ILE A 45 -4.88 -9.36 -19.52
CA ILE A 45 -5.66 -8.29 -20.15
C ILE A 45 -4.70 -7.28 -20.76
N HIS A 46 -4.79 -7.10 -22.06
CA HIS A 46 -4.07 -6.04 -22.79
C HIS A 46 -5.02 -4.96 -23.31
N THR A 47 -6.33 -5.21 -23.33
CA THR A 47 -7.34 -4.27 -23.84
C THR A 47 -8.44 -4.05 -22.81
N VAL A 48 -8.71 -2.78 -22.50
CA VAL A 48 -9.83 -2.33 -21.66
C VAL A 48 -10.78 -1.50 -22.53
N PRO A 49 -11.87 -2.09 -23.07
CA PRO A 49 -12.86 -1.34 -23.83
C PRO A 49 -13.52 -0.25 -22.98
N ALA A 50 -13.83 0.89 -23.59
CA ALA A 50 -14.46 2.01 -22.88
C ALA A 50 -15.82 1.62 -22.28
N ASP A 51 -16.58 0.78 -22.98
CA ASP A 51 -17.91 0.28 -22.60
C ASP A 51 -17.88 -0.88 -21.59
N ALA A 52 -16.71 -1.42 -21.24
CA ALA A 52 -16.58 -2.46 -20.22
C ALA A 52 -16.70 -1.93 -18.78
N LEU A 53 -16.62 -0.61 -18.58
CA LEU A 53 -16.61 0.01 -17.26
C LEU A 53 -17.99 0.59 -16.92
N PRO A 54 -18.69 0.09 -15.88
CA PRO A 54 -20.04 0.51 -15.53
C PRO A 54 -20.06 1.92 -14.91
N PRO A 55 -21.16 2.67 -15.05
CA PRO A 55 -21.26 4.03 -14.54
C PRO A 55 -21.23 4.13 -12.99
N GLN A 56 -21.56 3.04 -12.28
CA GLN A 56 -21.54 3.00 -10.80
C GLN A 56 -20.20 2.56 -10.22
N LEU A 57 -19.15 2.44 -11.05
CA LEU A 57 -17.83 1.94 -10.65
C LEU A 57 -17.24 2.76 -9.47
N ARG A 58 -16.92 2.04 -8.39
CA ARG A 58 -16.24 2.54 -7.17
C ARG A 58 -14.85 1.96 -7.02
N TRP A 59 -14.67 0.70 -7.41
CA TRP A 59 -13.44 -0.04 -7.23
C TRP A 59 -13.10 -0.84 -8.50
N LEU A 60 -11.93 -0.58 -9.08
CA LEU A 60 -11.39 -1.34 -10.20
C LEU A 60 -10.01 -1.93 -9.85
N ILE A 61 -9.87 -3.26 -9.95
CA ILE A 61 -8.60 -3.97 -9.83
C ILE A 61 -8.24 -4.59 -11.17
N LEU A 62 -7.17 -4.09 -11.79
CA LEU A 62 -6.55 -4.65 -12.99
C LEU A 62 -5.06 -4.92 -12.76
N THR A 63 -4.64 -5.08 -11.51
CA THR A 63 -3.27 -5.44 -11.11
C THR A 63 -2.78 -6.69 -11.85
N ASP A 64 -1.49 -6.72 -12.22
CA ASP A 64 -0.83 -7.88 -12.83
C ASP A 64 -1.54 -8.34 -14.11
N ASN A 65 -1.45 -7.49 -15.13
CA ASN A 65 -2.00 -7.69 -16.47
C ASN A 65 -0.97 -7.18 -17.51
N ALA A 66 -1.40 -6.97 -18.75
CA ALA A 66 -0.56 -6.52 -19.85
C ALA A 66 -1.09 -5.23 -20.50
N ILE A 67 -1.77 -4.37 -19.72
CA ILE A 67 -2.44 -3.17 -20.23
C ILE A 67 -1.39 -2.12 -20.62
N GLU A 68 -1.45 -1.64 -21.86
CA GLU A 68 -0.56 -0.60 -22.38
C GLU A 68 -1.21 0.79 -22.38
N THR A 69 -2.53 0.84 -22.57
CA THR A 69 -3.33 2.07 -22.54
C THR A 69 -4.69 1.81 -21.89
N LEU A 70 -5.24 2.86 -21.28
CA LEU A 70 -6.62 2.89 -20.79
C LEU A 70 -7.50 3.68 -21.77
N PRO A 71 -8.79 3.35 -21.91
CA PRO A 71 -9.70 4.08 -22.80
C PRO A 71 -9.96 5.50 -22.28
N PRO A 72 -10.45 6.43 -23.11
CA PRO A 72 -10.88 7.75 -22.66
C PRO A 72 -12.25 7.70 -21.92
N GLY A 73 -12.64 8.85 -21.38
CA GLY A 73 -13.94 9.13 -20.75
C GLY A 73 -13.99 8.77 -19.26
N TRP A 74 -12.90 8.94 -18.51
CA TRP A 74 -12.85 8.64 -17.08
C TRP A 74 -13.57 9.65 -16.18
N ASP A 75 -13.78 10.86 -16.68
CA ASP A 75 -14.51 11.94 -16.01
C ASP A 75 -15.94 11.56 -15.60
N ARG A 76 -16.55 10.58 -16.28
CA ARG A 76 -17.88 10.05 -15.92
C ARG A 76 -17.90 9.20 -14.65
N PHE A 77 -16.77 8.67 -14.19
CA PHE A 77 -16.71 7.78 -13.02
C PHE A 77 -16.62 8.58 -11.70
N ALA A 78 -17.62 9.41 -11.45
CA ALA A 78 -17.68 10.30 -10.28
C ALA A 78 -17.71 9.55 -8.93
N ARG A 79 -17.89 8.22 -8.95
CA ARG A 79 -17.90 7.35 -7.76
C ARG A 79 -16.61 6.57 -7.54
N LEU A 80 -15.65 6.61 -8.47
CA LEU A 80 -14.42 5.83 -8.37
C LEU A 80 -13.61 6.29 -7.14
N GLN A 81 -13.29 5.36 -6.26
CA GLN A 81 -12.52 5.57 -5.02
C GLN A 81 -11.19 4.84 -5.03
N LYS A 82 -11.15 3.65 -5.65
CA LYS A 82 -9.99 2.75 -5.63
C LYS A 82 -9.67 2.22 -7.02
N LEU A 83 -8.45 2.49 -7.49
CA LEU A 83 -7.95 2.07 -8.79
C LEU A 83 -6.60 1.35 -8.64
N MET A 84 -6.57 0.06 -8.92
CA MET A 84 -5.37 -0.78 -8.80
C MET A 84 -4.90 -1.19 -10.21
N LEU A 85 -3.78 -0.64 -10.65
CA LEU A 85 -3.19 -0.83 -11.99
C LEU A 85 -1.73 -1.31 -11.90
N ALA A 86 -1.25 -1.68 -10.72
CA ALA A 86 0.14 -2.11 -10.54
C ALA A 86 0.48 -3.36 -11.38
N GLY A 87 1.71 -3.46 -11.89
CA GLY A 87 2.12 -4.62 -12.70
C GLY A 87 1.46 -4.65 -14.09
N ASN A 88 1.48 -3.52 -14.78
CA ASN A 88 1.00 -3.41 -16.17
C ASN A 88 2.12 -2.83 -17.05
N ARG A 89 1.78 -2.31 -18.22
CA ARG A 89 2.72 -1.73 -19.20
C ARG A 89 2.35 -0.27 -19.54
N LEU A 90 1.60 0.39 -18.65
CA LEU A 90 1.11 1.74 -18.85
C LEU A 90 2.29 2.73 -18.89
N ARG A 91 2.23 3.66 -19.82
CA ARG A 91 3.18 4.79 -19.92
C ARG A 91 2.57 6.11 -19.43
N GLU A 92 1.25 6.22 -19.50
CA GLU A 92 0.48 7.38 -19.10
C GLU A 92 -0.91 6.96 -18.60
N LEU A 93 -1.57 7.87 -17.89
CA LEU A 93 -2.98 7.77 -17.53
C LEU A 93 -3.76 8.80 -18.38
N PRO A 94 -4.97 8.48 -18.86
CA PRO A 94 -5.84 9.43 -19.57
C PRO A 94 -6.02 10.74 -18.80
N ALA A 95 -5.88 11.88 -19.49
CA ALA A 95 -5.94 13.21 -18.86
C ALA A 95 -7.31 13.50 -18.21
N ASP A 96 -8.39 12.94 -18.76
CA ASP A 96 -9.75 13.06 -18.22
C ASP A 96 -9.95 12.31 -16.89
N MET A 97 -9.01 11.47 -16.47
CA MET A 97 -9.01 10.85 -15.14
C MET A 97 -8.90 11.89 -14.02
N ALA A 98 -8.43 13.11 -14.31
CA ALA A 98 -8.53 14.26 -13.42
C ALA A 98 -9.98 14.60 -13.01
N GLY A 99 -10.99 14.11 -13.75
CA GLY A 99 -12.41 14.19 -13.39
C GLY A 99 -12.86 13.22 -12.29
N CYS A 100 -12.05 12.20 -11.95
CA CYS A 100 -12.34 11.23 -10.88
C CYS A 100 -12.13 11.85 -9.48
N ARG A 101 -12.88 12.90 -9.13
CA ARG A 101 -12.67 13.71 -7.90
C ARG A 101 -12.86 12.94 -6.58
N ARG A 102 -13.37 11.70 -6.62
CA ARG A 102 -13.50 10.81 -5.46
C ARG A 102 -12.39 9.77 -5.34
N LEU A 103 -11.43 9.74 -6.27
CA LEU A 103 -10.31 8.80 -6.23
C LEU A 103 -9.45 9.09 -5.00
N GLU A 104 -9.27 8.07 -4.16
CA GLU A 104 -8.54 8.15 -2.89
C GLU A 104 -7.30 7.26 -2.91
N LEU A 105 -7.40 6.09 -3.56
CA LEU A 105 -6.33 5.11 -3.65
C LEU A 105 -6.00 4.80 -5.11
N LEU A 106 -4.75 5.04 -5.51
CA LEU A 106 -4.22 4.68 -6.82
C LEU A 106 -2.94 3.84 -6.69
N ARG A 107 -2.91 2.66 -7.32
CA ARG A 107 -1.68 1.87 -7.47
C ARG A 107 -1.29 1.82 -8.94
N ILE A 108 -0.15 2.40 -9.28
CA ILE A 108 0.45 2.40 -10.63
C ILE A 108 1.90 1.94 -10.60
N ALA A 109 2.33 1.32 -9.50
CA ALA A 109 3.65 0.72 -9.38
C ALA A 109 3.90 -0.36 -10.45
N ALA A 110 5.16 -0.67 -10.74
CA ALA A 110 5.53 -1.71 -11.71
C ALA A 110 4.88 -1.49 -13.09
N ASN A 111 5.09 -0.31 -13.68
CA ASN A 111 4.59 0.07 -15.00
C ASN A 111 5.76 0.64 -15.84
N ARG A 112 5.48 1.53 -16.79
CA ARG A 112 6.47 2.14 -17.71
C ARG A 112 6.32 3.66 -17.75
N PHE A 113 5.94 4.28 -16.63
CA PHE A 113 5.81 5.73 -16.55
C PHE A 113 7.19 6.41 -16.55
N ASP A 114 7.41 7.31 -17.49
CA ASP A 114 8.60 8.19 -17.49
C ASP A 114 8.42 9.41 -16.58
N ALA A 115 7.17 9.74 -16.22
CA ALA A 115 6.81 10.77 -15.26
C ALA A 115 5.38 10.53 -14.73
N LEU A 116 5.08 11.08 -13.56
CA LEU A 116 3.72 11.13 -13.03
C LEU A 116 2.91 12.27 -13.69
N PRO A 117 1.61 12.06 -13.99
CA PRO A 117 0.78 13.13 -14.54
C PRO A 117 0.56 14.24 -13.52
N GLN A 118 0.74 15.50 -13.93
CA GLN A 118 0.68 16.66 -13.02
C GLN A 118 -0.67 16.79 -12.29
N TRP A 119 -1.78 16.41 -12.93
CA TRP A 119 -3.11 16.48 -12.34
C TRP A 119 -3.27 15.57 -11.11
N LEU A 120 -2.43 14.53 -10.96
CA LEU A 120 -2.48 13.58 -9.86
C LEU A 120 -2.37 14.29 -8.51
N MET A 121 -1.45 15.26 -8.43
CA MET A 121 -1.16 16.05 -7.23
C MET A 121 -2.29 17.03 -6.87
N ALA A 122 -3.11 17.40 -7.86
CA ALA A 122 -4.26 18.29 -7.68
C ALA A 122 -5.53 17.53 -7.30
N MET A 123 -5.49 16.19 -7.26
CA MET A 123 -6.66 15.40 -6.88
C MET A 123 -7.06 15.68 -5.43
N PRO A 124 -8.33 16.05 -5.17
CA PRO A 124 -8.71 16.59 -3.88
C PRO A 124 -8.80 15.52 -2.78
N ARG A 125 -8.89 14.25 -3.16
CA ARG A 125 -9.07 13.13 -2.23
C ARG A 125 -7.99 12.05 -2.30
N LEU A 126 -7.08 12.12 -3.27
CA LEU A 126 -6.00 11.15 -3.38
C LEU A 126 -5.17 11.18 -2.09
N ALA A 127 -5.01 10.03 -1.45
CA ALA A 127 -4.31 9.90 -0.17
C ALA A 127 -3.29 8.76 -0.22
N TRP A 128 -3.61 7.67 -0.91
CA TRP A 128 -2.74 6.50 -1.01
C TRP A 128 -2.31 6.30 -2.46
N LEU A 129 -1.01 6.46 -2.70
CA LEU A 129 -0.39 6.33 -4.00
C LEU A 129 0.81 5.37 -3.90
N ALA A 130 0.80 4.31 -4.71
CA ALA A 130 2.00 3.52 -4.97
C ALA A 130 2.40 3.67 -6.43
N CYS A 131 3.65 4.07 -6.66
CA CYS A 131 4.16 4.33 -8.00
C CYS A 131 5.61 3.89 -8.22
N ALA A 132 6.20 3.14 -7.29
CA ALA A 132 7.54 2.57 -7.43
C ALA A 132 7.64 1.53 -8.57
N GLY A 133 8.85 1.18 -9.00
CA GLY A 133 9.10 0.27 -10.11
C GLY A 133 8.65 0.85 -11.45
N ASN A 134 8.88 2.15 -11.65
CA ASN A 134 8.68 2.84 -12.92
C ASN A 134 10.00 3.49 -13.36
N PRO A 135 10.21 3.71 -14.67
CA PRO A 135 11.40 4.38 -15.18
C PRO A 135 11.79 5.68 -14.45
N PHE A 136 10.81 6.49 -14.02
CA PHE A 136 11.09 7.72 -13.27
C PHE A 136 11.68 7.48 -11.86
N SER A 137 11.47 6.32 -11.24
CA SER A 137 11.94 6.00 -9.88
C SER A 137 13.12 5.02 -9.85
N ASP A 138 13.43 4.34 -10.96
CA ASP A 138 14.44 3.28 -11.05
C ASP A 138 15.83 3.71 -10.53
N ALA A 139 16.27 4.93 -10.88
CA ALA A 139 17.57 5.44 -10.45
C ALA A 139 17.66 5.58 -8.92
N ASN A 140 16.59 6.07 -8.30
CA ASN A 140 16.52 6.24 -6.85
C ASN A 140 16.42 4.90 -6.12
N GLU A 141 15.64 3.96 -6.65
CA GLU A 141 15.56 2.59 -6.11
C GLU A 141 16.90 1.87 -6.18
N ALA A 142 17.61 1.99 -7.32
CA ALA A 142 18.95 1.42 -7.48
C ALA A 142 19.97 2.08 -6.55
N ALA A 143 19.91 3.39 -6.38
CA ALA A 143 20.74 4.12 -5.41
C ALA A 143 20.47 3.64 -3.98
N ALA A 144 19.21 3.44 -3.59
CA ALA A 144 18.82 2.94 -2.28
C ALA A 144 19.28 1.50 -2.02
N LEU A 145 19.19 0.61 -3.02
CA LEU A 145 19.64 -0.78 -2.92
C LEU A 145 21.17 -0.92 -2.90
N SER A 146 21.88 0.02 -3.54
CA SER A 146 23.35 0.04 -3.61
C SER A 146 23.99 0.78 -2.44
N ALA A 147 23.31 1.77 -1.86
CA ALA A 147 23.69 2.36 -0.60
C ALA A 147 23.80 1.24 0.44
N GLN A 148 24.95 1.11 1.11
CA GLN A 148 25.25 0.01 2.03
C GLN A 148 25.06 0.39 3.52
N PRO A 149 23.84 0.51 4.08
CA PRO A 149 23.69 0.62 5.52
C PRO A 149 23.27 -0.69 6.20
N VAL A 150 22.87 -1.75 5.47
CA VAL A 150 22.24 -2.93 6.08
C VAL A 150 23.10 -4.21 5.93
N PRO A 151 23.40 -4.93 7.02
CA PRO A 151 24.16 -6.19 7.01
C PRO A 151 23.58 -7.26 6.09
N ARG A 152 24.45 -8.12 5.54
CA ARG A 152 24.06 -9.39 4.91
C ARG A 152 24.08 -10.49 5.95
N ILE A 153 22.95 -11.17 6.12
CA ILE A 153 22.80 -12.29 7.05
C ILE A 153 22.73 -13.57 6.21
N ASP A 154 23.67 -14.48 6.45
CA ASP A 154 23.72 -15.74 5.71
C ASP A 154 22.54 -16.63 6.12
N TRP A 155 21.90 -17.27 5.14
CA TRP A 155 20.77 -18.16 5.39
C TRP A 155 21.11 -19.28 6.38
N SER A 156 22.34 -19.80 6.37
CA SER A 156 22.78 -20.86 7.28
C SER A 156 22.80 -20.43 8.76
N GLN A 157 22.78 -19.12 9.04
CA GLN A 157 22.69 -18.57 10.39
C GLN A 157 21.25 -18.50 10.91
N LEU A 158 20.25 -18.76 10.06
CA LEU A 158 18.83 -18.60 10.39
C LEU A 158 18.18 -19.97 10.57
N THR A 159 17.55 -20.18 11.72
CA THR A 159 16.65 -21.32 11.95
C THR A 159 15.22 -20.82 11.96
N LEU A 160 14.46 -21.12 10.90
CA LEU A 160 13.04 -20.75 10.84
C LEU A 160 12.22 -21.51 11.88
N GLY A 161 11.29 -20.81 12.50
CA GLY A 161 10.27 -21.34 13.40
C GLY A 161 8.88 -21.16 12.82
N GLN A 162 7.92 -20.87 13.70
CA GLN A 162 6.52 -20.71 13.30
C GLN A 162 6.29 -19.54 12.34
N ARG A 163 5.27 -19.67 11.51
CA ARG A 163 4.80 -18.61 10.64
C ARG A 163 4.02 -17.56 11.45
N LEU A 164 4.43 -16.30 11.35
CA LEU A 164 3.78 -15.15 12.00
C LEU A 164 2.67 -14.55 11.13
N GLY A 165 2.85 -14.59 9.80
CA GLY A 165 1.87 -14.03 8.87
C GLY A 165 2.22 -14.29 7.40
N GLU A 166 1.27 -14.04 6.51
CA GLU A 166 1.49 -14.03 5.06
C GLU A 166 0.68 -12.90 4.45
N GLY A 167 1.34 -12.10 3.63
CA GLY A 167 0.72 -11.03 2.85
C GLY A 167 0.85 -11.29 1.35
N ALA A 168 0.47 -10.26 0.58
CA ALA A 168 0.64 -10.27 -0.88
C ALA A 168 2.12 -10.33 -1.29
N SER A 169 3.01 -9.67 -0.53
CA SER A 169 4.43 -9.58 -0.87
C SER A 169 5.29 -10.72 -0.34
N GLY A 170 4.85 -11.48 0.65
CA GLY A 170 5.71 -12.48 1.27
C GLY A 170 5.11 -13.23 2.45
N VAL A 171 5.90 -14.14 3.00
CA VAL A 171 5.60 -14.89 4.22
C VAL A 171 6.57 -14.45 5.31
N ILE A 172 6.04 -14.18 6.51
CA ILE A 172 6.82 -13.78 7.68
C ILE A 172 6.88 -14.95 8.65
N HIS A 173 8.08 -15.35 9.04
CA HIS A 173 8.34 -16.39 10.03
C HIS A 173 9.04 -15.81 11.24
N GLN A 174 8.77 -16.35 12.41
CA GLN A 174 9.68 -16.23 13.54
C GLN A 174 10.93 -17.05 13.21
N ALA A 175 12.10 -16.59 13.62
CA ALA A 175 13.34 -17.35 13.46
C ALA A 175 14.30 -17.08 14.61
N LEU A 176 15.31 -17.95 14.75
CA LEU A 176 16.48 -17.72 15.57
C LEU A 176 17.67 -17.40 14.66
N TRP A 177 18.31 -16.26 14.91
CA TRP A 177 19.54 -15.86 14.25
C TRP A 177 20.74 -16.22 15.13
N GLN A 178 21.56 -17.16 14.66
CA GLN A 178 22.81 -17.53 15.32
C GLN A 178 23.92 -16.55 14.95
N ARG A 179 24.40 -15.80 15.95
CA ARG A 179 25.54 -14.89 15.80
C ARG A 179 26.84 -15.60 16.14
N ASP A 180 27.95 -15.13 15.58
CA ASP A 180 29.29 -15.74 15.67
C ASP A 180 29.80 -16.00 17.11
N ALA A 181 29.17 -15.38 18.13
CA ALA A 181 29.48 -15.56 19.55
C ALA A 181 28.61 -16.64 20.27
N GLY A 182 27.88 -17.49 19.53
CA GLY A 182 27.02 -18.52 20.13
C GLY A 182 25.74 -17.99 20.78
N GLN A 183 25.43 -16.70 20.61
CA GLN A 183 24.16 -16.10 21.01
C GLN A 183 23.13 -16.27 19.90
N ALA A 184 21.97 -16.82 20.25
CA ALA A 184 20.81 -16.88 19.38
C ALA A 184 19.87 -15.69 19.68
N GLU A 185 19.62 -14.85 18.69
CA GLU A 185 18.71 -13.71 18.79
C GLU A 185 17.37 -14.08 18.10
N PRO A 186 16.21 -13.94 18.78
CA PRO A 186 14.91 -14.06 18.13
C PRO A 186 14.68 -12.92 17.13
N VAL A 187 14.34 -13.26 15.90
CA VAL A 187 14.10 -12.33 14.79
C VAL A 187 12.82 -12.70 14.03
N ALA A 188 12.34 -11.79 13.19
CA ALA A 188 11.33 -12.10 12.19
C ALA A 188 11.99 -12.13 10.80
N VAL A 189 11.72 -13.17 10.02
CA VAL A 189 12.23 -13.35 8.65
C VAL A 189 11.08 -13.19 7.67
N LYS A 190 11.14 -12.13 6.84
CA LYS A 190 10.20 -11.91 5.73
C LYS A 190 10.83 -12.43 4.44
N LEU A 191 10.24 -13.48 3.87
CA LEU A 191 10.61 -14.03 2.57
C LEU A 191 9.66 -13.48 1.50
N PHE A 192 10.20 -12.86 0.47
CA PHE A 192 9.41 -12.24 -0.59
C PHE A 192 8.98 -13.25 -1.65
N LYS A 193 7.75 -13.12 -2.14
CA LYS A 193 7.24 -13.84 -3.31
C LYS A 193 7.76 -13.13 -4.55
N GLY A 194 8.43 -13.82 -5.48
CA GLY A 194 9.07 -13.19 -6.66
C GLY A 194 8.14 -12.58 -7.72
N THR A 195 6.84 -12.44 -7.43
CA THR A 195 5.81 -11.92 -8.34
C THR A 195 5.40 -10.51 -7.96
N VAL A 196 4.90 -9.72 -8.91
CA VAL A 196 4.33 -8.40 -8.63
C VAL A 196 3.14 -8.50 -7.68
N THR A 197 3.02 -7.54 -6.77
CA THR A 197 1.96 -7.47 -5.76
C THR A 197 0.91 -6.42 -6.13
N SER A 198 -0.09 -6.20 -5.27
CA SER A 198 -1.01 -5.05 -5.40
C SER A 198 -0.31 -3.70 -5.37
N ASP A 199 0.85 -3.64 -4.72
CA ASP A 199 1.52 -2.40 -4.34
C ASP A 199 2.82 -2.17 -5.09
N GLY A 200 3.36 -3.22 -5.74
CA GLY A 200 4.53 -3.11 -6.61
C GLY A 200 5.42 -4.34 -6.58
N TRP A 201 6.68 -4.15 -6.96
CA TRP A 201 7.68 -5.20 -6.92
C TRP A 201 8.23 -5.44 -5.51
N PRO A 202 8.47 -6.69 -5.11
CA PRO A 202 9.04 -7.00 -3.80
C PRO A 202 10.44 -6.39 -3.58
N HIS A 203 11.22 -6.20 -4.64
CA HIS A 203 12.54 -5.56 -4.52
C HIS A 203 12.43 -4.07 -4.17
N SER A 204 11.38 -3.38 -4.62
CA SER A 204 11.12 -1.98 -4.29
C SER A 204 10.74 -1.85 -2.81
N GLU A 205 9.92 -2.76 -2.29
CA GLU A 205 9.64 -2.86 -0.86
C GLU A 205 10.92 -3.09 -0.05
N MET A 206 11.75 -4.04 -0.48
CA MET A 206 13.02 -4.33 0.18
C MET A 206 13.95 -3.10 0.20
N ALA A 207 14.05 -2.39 -0.93
CA ALA A 207 14.82 -1.14 -1.04
C ALA A 207 14.31 -0.09 -0.04
N ALA A 208 13.00 0.10 0.03
CA ALA A 208 12.37 1.06 0.93
C ALA A 208 12.60 0.70 2.41
N CYS A 209 12.36 -0.55 2.81
CA CYS A 209 12.64 -1.02 4.16
C CYS A 209 14.09 -0.73 4.59
N MET A 210 15.05 -0.95 3.69
CA MET A 210 16.47 -0.70 3.96
C MET A 210 16.81 0.79 4.04
N ALA A 211 16.23 1.60 3.17
CA ALA A 211 16.50 3.04 3.08
C ALA A 211 15.85 3.86 4.21
N ALA A 212 14.71 3.38 4.73
CA ALA A 212 13.94 4.03 5.80
C ALA A 212 14.79 4.33 7.04
N GLY A 213 15.77 3.48 7.35
CA GLY A 213 16.67 3.62 8.47
C GLY A 213 16.03 3.30 9.83
N SER A 214 16.78 3.53 10.91
CA SER A 214 16.28 3.30 12.27
C SER A 214 15.38 4.45 12.72
N HIS A 215 14.22 4.13 13.30
CA HIS A 215 13.32 5.09 13.92
C HIS A 215 12.44 4.38 14.95
N ALA A 216 12.11 5.05 16.06
CA ALA A 216 11.31 4.44 17.15
C ALA A 216 9.85 4.10 16.75
N GLY A 217 9.40 4.62 15.61
CA GLY A 217 8.09 4.36 15.01
C GLY A 217 8.11 3.44 13.80
N LEU A 218 9.23 2.78 13.49
CA LEU A 218 9.36 1.83 12.37
C LEU A 218 9.78 0.46 12.90
N ILE A 219 9.38 -0.61 12.21
CA ILE A 219 9.90 -1.96 12.48
C ILE A 219 11.38 -2.02 12.05
N PRO A 220 12.34 -2.27 12.96
CA PRO A 220 13.75 -2.24 12.61
C PRO A 220 14.15 -3.37 11.65
N VAL A 221 14.89 -3.01 10.59
CA VAL A 221 15.53 -3.97 9.69
C VAL A 221 16.92 -4.31 10.21
N ARG A 222 17.17 -5.61 10.45
CA ARG A 222 18.47 -6.13 10.93
C ARG A 222 19.42 -6.45 9.77
N GLY A 223 18.89 -6.92 8.65
CA GLY A 223 19.71 -7.45 7.58
C GLY A 223 18.91 -7.85 6.35
N ARG A 224 19.60 -7.97 5.21
CA ARG A 224 19.08 -8.72 4.06
C ARG A 224 19.62 -10.15 4.07
N ILE A 225 18.80 -11.10 3.65
CA ILE A 225 19.18 -12.50 3.55
C ILE A 225 20.15 -12.70 2.38
N ALA A 226 21.18 -13.50 2.61
CA ALA A 226 22.13 -13.95 1.60
C ALA A 226 22.12 -15.48 1.51
N ASN A 227 22.46 -16.01 0.32
CA ASN A 227 22.69 -17.44 0.11
C ASN A 227 21.49 -18.35 0.45
N HIS A 228 20.26 -17.85 0.26
CA HIS A 228 19.07 -18.70 0.36
C HIS A 228 19.15 -19.83 -0.70
N PRO A 229 18.87 -21.10 -0.36
CA PRO A 229 19.05 -22.26 -1.27
C PRO A 229 18.30 -22.13 -2.60
N GLU A 230 17.13 -21.52 -2.56
CA GLU A 230 16.27 -21.30 -3.73
C GLU A 230 16.46 -19.91 -4.38
N GLY A 231 17.40 -19.09 -3.89
CA GLY A 231 17.60 -17.72 -4.36
C GLY A 231 16.54 -16.70 -3.91
N THR A 232 15.58 -17.11 -3.08
CA THR A 232 14.54 -16.26 -2.50
C THR A 232 15.12 -15.05 -1.79
N GLN A 233 14.63 -13.87 -2.14
CA GLN A 233 14.97 -12.62 -1.47
C GLN A 233 14.22 -12.51 -0.14
N GLY A 234 14.85 -11.89 0.86
CA GLY A 234 14.19 -11.66 2.13
C GLY A 234 14.92 -10.71 3.05
N LEU A 235 14.20 -10.26 4.08
CA LEU A 235 14.69 -9.40 5.13
C LEU A 235 14.64 -10.10 6.48
N VAL A 236 15.64 -9.82 7.30
CA VAL A 236 15.62 -10.09 8.73
C VAL A 236 15.21 -8.81 9.43
N LEU A 237 14.13 -8.88 10.19
CA LEU A 237 13.54 -7.80 10.95
C LEU A 237 13.69 -8.11 12.44
N GLU A 238 13.66 -7.07 13.27
CA GLU A 238 13.51 -7.25 14.71
C GLU A 238 12.19 -7.94 15.02
N LEU A 239 12.21 -8.93 15.91
CA LEU A 239 10.98 -9.61 16.32
C LEU A 239 10.15 -8.66 17.18
N VAL A 240 9.02 -8.22 16.63
CA VAL A 240 8.09 -7.35 17.35
C VAL A 240 7.49 -8.12 18.55
N PRO A 241 7.49 -7.54 19.76
CA PRO A 241 6.95 -8.21 20.94
C PRO A 241 5.45 -8.53 20.79
N ALA A 242 5.01 -9.68 21.31
CA ALA A 242 3.63 -10.17 21.17
C ALA A 242 2.53 -9.26 21.74
N ARG A 243 2.88 -8.27 22.57
CA ARG A 243 1.94 -7.24 23.07
C ARG A 243 1.52 -6.24 21.99
N PHE A 244 2.30 -6.12 20.91
CA PHE A 244 1.96 -5.27 19.79
C PHE A 244 0.95 -5.99 18.91
N VAL A 245 -0.17 -5.32 18.63
CA VAL A 245 -1.25 -5.84 17.78
C VAL A 245 -1.57 -4.86 16.67
N ASN A 246 -2.17 -5.34 15.58
CA ASN A 246 -2.63 -4.47 14.49
C ASN A 246 -3.68 -3.49 15.01
N LEU A 247 -3.53 -2.22 14.66
CA LEU A 247 -4.44 -1.17 15.10
C LEU A 247 -5.84 -1.28 14.45
N ALA A 248 -5.88 -1.79 13.22
CA ALA A 248 -7.12 -2.04 12.50
C ALA A 248 -6.98 -3.24 11.54
N ALA A 249 -8.11 -3.74 11.04
CA ALA A 249 -8.18 -4.62 9.89
C ALA A 249 -8.21 -3.80 8.58
N PRO A 250 -7.75 -4.37 7.46
CA PRO A 250 -7.70 -3.65 6.18
C PRO A 250 -9.10 -3.25 5.68
N PRO A 251 -9.19 -2.36 4.67
CA PRO A 251 -10.47 -1.90 4.15
C PRO A 251 -11.34 -3.04 3.62
N SER A 252 -12.64 -2.95 3.89
CA SER A 252 -13.65 -3.92 3.44
C SER A 252 -14.24 -3.51 2.08
N LEU A 253 -15.09 -4.38 1.52
CA LEU A 253 -15.89 -4.02 0.34
C LEU A 253 -16.77 -2.78 0.62
N ASP A 254 -17.35 -2.69 1.81
CA ASP A 254 -18.25 -1.59 2.16
C ASP A 254 -17.51 -0.26 2.30
N SER A 255 -16.42 -0.26 3.09
CA SER A 255 -15.62 0.94 3.35
C SER A 255 -14.77 1.36 2.15
N CYS A 256 -14.42 0.42 1.27
CA CYS A 256 -13.60 0.55 0.06
C CYS A 256 -12.13 0.95 0.30
N THR A 257 -11.91 2.01 1.10
CA THR A 257 -10.64 2.70 1.33
C THR A 257 -10.47 3.17 2.79
N ARG A 258 -11.34 2.76 3.72
CA ARG A 258 -11.18 3.04 5.15
C ARG A 258 -10.98 1.74 5.92
N ASP A 259 -10.10 1.77 6.90
CA ASP A 259 -9.83 0.58 7.72
C ASP A 259 -11.02 0.19 8.59
N VAL A 260 -11.04 -1.09 8.98
CA VAL A 260 -12.08 -1.65 9.83
C VAL A 260 -11.51 -1.87 11.22
N TYR A 261 -11.95 -1.06 12.17
CA TYR A 261 -11.53 -1.16 13.56
C TYR A 261 -12.49 -2.07 14.33
N ALA A 262 -11.99 -2.69 15.41
CA ALA A 262 -12.86 -3.41 16.34
C ALA A 262 -13.90 -2.45 16.96
N THR A 263 -15.11 -2.95 17.23
CA THR A 263 -16.23 -2.12 17.73
C THR A 263 -15.97 -1.53 19.12
N ASP A 264 -15.12 -2.20 19.89
CA ASP A 264 -14.67 -1.83 21.22
C ASP A 264 -13.28 -1.17 21.22
N ALA A 265 -12.72 -0.86 20.04
CA ALA A 265 -11.44 -0.16 19.94
C ALA A 265 -11.60 1.27 20.45
N THR A 266 -11.12 1.51 21.67
CA THR A 266 -11.08 2.84 22.29
C THR A 266 -9.70 3.13 22.87
N TRP A 267 -9.31 4.40 22.87
CA TRP A 267 -8.04 4.85 23.48
C TRP A 267 -8.23 6.14 24.29
N PRO A 268 -7.50 6.33 25.40
CA PRO A 268 -7.36 7.65 26.00
C PRO A 268 -6.73 8.62 24.99
N LEU A 269 -7.23 9.85 24.90
CA LEU A 269 -6.71 10.87 23.98
C LEU A 269 -5.17 11.02 24.05
N PRO A 270 -4.51 11.06 25.23
CA PRO A 270 -3.05 11.13 25.30
C PRO A 270 -2.33 9.95 24.63
N VAL A 271 -2.92 8.75 24.69
CA VAL A 271 -2.37 7.54 24.06
C VAL A 271 -2.48 7.62 22.54
N ALA A 272 -3.65 8.01 22.02
CA ALA A 272 -3.86 8.20 20.59
C ALA A 272 -2.92 9.26 20.00
N LEU A 273 -2.76 10.39 20.69
CA LEU A 273 -1.83 11.45 20.28
C LEU A 273 -0.36 11.01 20.34
N ALA A 274 0.02 10.20 21.33
CA ALA A 274 1.37 9.63 21.41
C ALA A 274 1.67 8.70 20.23
N MET A 275 0.72 7.82 19.88
CA MET A 275 0.83 6.98 18.68
C MET A 275 0.93 7.84 17.42
N ALA A 276 0.04 8.83 17.27
CA ALA A 276 -0.03 9.68 16.09
C ALA A 276 1.26 10.48 15.89
N GLY A 277 1.78 11.08 16.96
CA GLY A 277 3.05 11.81 16.94
C GLY A 277 4.23 10.92 16.56
N ARG A 278 4.23 9.65 16.99
CA ARG A 278 5.28 8.69 16.62
C ARG A 278 5.23 8.31 15.15
N ILE A 279 4.04 8.08 14.59
CA ILE A 279 3.86 7.74 13.17
C ILE A 279 4.15 8.97 12.29
N ALA A 280 3.72 10.16 12.71
CA ALA A 280 4.09 11.41 12.03
C ALA A 280 5.60 11.63 12.00
N SER A 281 6.29 11.39 13.12
CA SER A 281 7.76 11.45 13.18
C SER A 281 8.43 10.44 12.25
N ALA A 282 7.88 9.23 12.15
CA ALA A 282 8.38 8.20 11.24
C ALA A 282 8.20 8.63 9.77
N ALA A 283 7.00 9.10 9.39
CA ALA A 283 6.72 9.61 8.06
C ALA A 283 7.62 10.81 7.70
N ALA A 284 7.84 11.74 8.63
CA ALA A 284 8.74 12.87 8.43
C ALA A 284 10.19 12.43 8.18
N GLN A 285 10.66 11.36 8.84
CA GLN A 285 11.97 10.77 8.53
C GLN A 285 12.02 10.17 7.11
N LEU A 286 10.94 9.53 6.65
CA LEU A 286 10.85 9.03 5.28
C LEU A 286 10.91 10.18 4.27
N HIS A 287 10.13 11.25 4.50
CA HIS A 287 10.15 12.46 3.64
C HIS A 287 11.55 13.08 3.59
N ALA A 288 12.20 13.23 4.74
CA ALA A 288 13.58 13.75 4.83
C ALA A 288 14.62 12.87 4.08
N ARG A 289 14.26 11.62 3.80
CA ARG A 289 15.06 10.67 3.01
C ARG A 289 14.61 10.57 1.54
N GLY A 290 13.71 11.43 1.09
CA GLY A 290 13.17 11.40 -0.27
C GLY A 290 12.28 10.18 -0.52
N MET A 291 11.53 9.75 0.48
CA MET A 291 10.66 8.58 0.41
C MET A 291 9.24 8.92 0.83
N LEU A 292 8.29 8.22 0.24
CA LEU A 292 6.90 8.15 0.69
C LEU A 292 6.61 6.71 1.11
N HIS A 293 5.77 6.51 2.13
CA HIS A 293 5.27 5.18 2.48
C HIS A 293 4.21 4.68 1.50
N GLY A 294 3.33 5.57 1.02
CA GLY A 294 2.28 5.27 0.03
C GLY A 294 1.10 4.44 0.56
N ASP A 295 1.13 4.04 1.84
CA ASP A 295 0.14 3.15 2.46
C ASP A 295 -0.04 3.37 3.96
N LEU A 296 -0.11 4.64 4.39
CA LEU A 296 -0.38 4.99 5.79
C LEU A 296 -1.83 4.61 6.16
N TYR A 297 -1.97 3.45 6.78
CA TYR A 297 -3.21 2.86 7.27
C TYR A 297 -3.02 2.29 8.68
N GLY A 298 -4.11 2.17 9.44
CA GLY A 298 -4.11 1.52 10.74
C GLY A 298 -3.75 0.03 10.66
N HIS A 299 -4.13 -0.68 9.59
CA HIS A 299 -3.75 -2.10 9.42
C HIS A 299 -2.24 -2.32 9.19
N ASN A 300 -1.51 -1.26 8.83
CA ASN A 300 -0.05 -1.26 8.69
C ASN A 300 0.67 -0.76 9.96
N ILE A 301 -0.08 -0.49 11.03
CA ILE A 301 0.43 0.04 12.29
C ILE A 301 0.19 -0.98 13.40
N LEU A 302 1.26 -1.35 14.08
CA LEU A 302 1.22 -2.13 15.31
C LEU A 302 1.22 -1.19 16.51
N HIS A 303 0.44 -1.46 17.55
CA HIS A 303 0.43 -0.68 18.79
C HIS A 303 0.45 -1.57 20.03
N ASP A 304 0.99 -1.06 21.14
CA ASP A 304 1.05 -1.78 22.43
C ASP A 304 -0.03 -1.33 23.44
N GLY A 305 -0.90 -0.40 23.05
CA GLY A 305 -1.92 0.20 23.91
C GLY A 305 -1.40 1.25 24.90
N GLY A 306 -0.08 1.40 25.04
CA GLY A 306 0.58 2.37 25.93
C GLY A 306 1.12 3.61 25.22
N GLY A 307 0.79 3.81 23.94
CA GLY A 307 1.22 4.94 23.13
C GLY A 307 2.43 4.65 22.24
N ALA A 308 3.00 3.44 22.31
CA ALA A 308 3.96 3.01 21.30
C ALA A 308 3.23 2.51 20.06
N ALA A 309 3.75 2.90 18.89
CA ALA A 309 3.26 2.49 17.59
C ALA A 309 4.44 2.21 16.65
N LEU A 310 4.33 1.18 15.82
CA LEU A 310 5.31 0.78 14.82
C LEU A 310 4.62 0.69 13.47
N LEU A 311 5.08 1.50 12.51
CA LEU A 311 4.67 1.43 11.12
C LEU A 311 5.51 0.35 10.40
N GLY A 312 4.83 -0.46 9.60
CA GLY A 312 5.42 -1.46 8.73
C GLY A 312 4.73 -1.50 7.37
N ASP A 313 5.07 -2.52 6.58
CA ASP A 313 4.60 -2.74 5.20
C ASP A 313 4.96 -1.62 4.22
N PHE A 314 6.18 -1.66 3.72
CA PHE A 314 6.68 -0.73 2.72
C PHE A 314 6.36 -1.18 1.29
N GLY A 315 5.38 -2.07 1.09
CA GLY A 315 5.01 -2.62 -0.21
C GLY A 315 4.68 -1.54 -1.26
N ALA A 316 4.16 -0.41 -0.79
CA ALA A 316 3.72 0.73 -1.57
C ALA A 316 4.72 1.88 -1.65
N ALA A 317 5.82 1.78 -0.91
CA ALA A 317 6.73 2.89 -0.73
C ALA A 317 7.41 3.27 -2.04
N SER A 318 7.64 4.56 -2.23
CA SER A 318 8.24 5.11 -3.45
C SER A 318 9.32 6.11 -3.10
N PHE A 319 10.36 6.16 -3.93
CA PHE A 319 11.39 7.19 -3.85
C PHE A 319 11.00 8.37 -4.72
N VAL A 320 11.20 9.58 -4.21
CA VAL A 320 10.84 10.84 -4.86
C VAL A 320 12.02 11.80 -4.86
N ASP A 321 12.23 12.46 -6.00
CA ASP A 321 13.25 13.51 -6.12
C ASP A 321 12.83 14.78 -5.41
N THR A 322 13.80 15.52 -4.87
CA THR A 322 13.52 16.78 -4.16
C THR A 322 12.90 17.84 -5.05
N GLY A 323 12.14 18.76 -4.45
CA GLY A 323 11.54 19.90 -5.14
C GLY A 323 10.01 19.90 -5.10
N ALA A 324 9.40 20.65 -6.02
CA ALA A 324 7.95 20.92 -6.00
C ALA A 324 7.10 19.65 -6.16
N GLN A 325 7.57 18.68 -6.95
CA GLN A 325 6.89 17.41 -7.13
C GLN A 325 6.93 16.55 -5.86
N ALA A 326 8.07 16.39 -5.20
CA ALA A 326 8.14 15.70 -3.90
C ALA A 326 7.20 16.34 -2.89
N TRP A 327 7.27 17.67 -2.71
CA TRP A 327 6.41 18.37 -1.76
C TRP A 327 4.91 18.14 -2.04
N ALA A 328 4.51 18.12 -3.31
CA ALA A 328 3.13 17.85 -3.69
C ALA A 328 2.70 16.40 -3.38
N LEU A 329 3.61 15.43 -3.50
CA LEU A 329 3.36 14.03 -3.16
C LEU A 329 3.38 13.80 -1.63
N GLU A 330 4.27 14.47 -0.90
CA GLU A 330 4.26 14.48 0.57
C GLU A 330 2.92 14.97 1.10
N ARG A 331 2.31 15.99 0.48
CA ARG A 331 0.96 16.46 0.83
C ARG A 331 -0.13 15.40 0.63
N VAL A 332 0.02 14.54 -0.37
CA VAL A 332 -0.89 13.39 -0.56
C VAL A 332 -0.75 12.43 0.61
N GLU A 333 0.47 12.14 1.06
CA GLU A 333 0.71 11.27 2.21
C GLU A 333 0.28 11.91 3.55
N VAL A 334 0.48 13.22 3.73
CA VAL A 334 -0.02 13.97 4.89
C VAL A 334 -1.56 13.91 4.95
N ARG A 335 -2.24 13.90 3.80
CA ARG A 335 -3.69 13.67 3.75
C ARG A 335 -4.07 12.27 4.24
N ALA A 336 -3.34 11.22 3.84
CA ALA A 336 -3.56 9.87 4.38
C ALA A 336 -3.39 9.85 5.90
N PHE A 337 -2.36 10.52 6.43
CA PHE A 337 -2.17 10.67 7.87
C PHE A 337 -3.32 11.44 8.53
N GLY A 338 -3.85 12.50 7.90
CA GLY A 338 -5.00 13.24 8.41
C GLY A 338 -6.29 12.41 8.49
N ILE A 339 -6.51 11.52 7.51
CA ILE A 339 -7.62 10.55 7.53
C ILE A 339 -7.43 9.55 8.68
N LEU A 340 -6.23 9.00 8.81
CA LEU A 340 -5.88 8.07 9.89
C LEU A 340 -6.09 8.72 11.28
N LEU A 341 -5.66 9.97 11.45
CA LEU A 341 -5.85 10.72 12.69
C LEU A 341 -7.33 10.95 13.01
N GLU A 342 -8.14 11.29 12.02
CA GLU A 342 -9.60 11.44 12.20
C GLU A 342 -10.23 10.14 12.69
N GLU A 343 -9.89 9.01 12.06
CA GLU A 343 -10.35 7.69 12.49
C GLU A 343 -9.97 7.38 13.94
N TRP A 344 -8.78 7.78 14.39
CA TRP A 344 -8.33 7.52 15.76
C TRP A 344 -9.00 8.45 16.77
N LEU A 345 -9.21 9.72 16.40
CA LEU A 345 -9.89 10.70 17.25
C LEU A 345 -11.37 10.33 17.47
N ASP A 346 -12.04 9.75 16.47
CA ASP A 346 -13.39 9.22 16.60
C ASP A 346 -13.52 8.06 17.58
N ARG A 347 -12.37 7.43 17.91
CA ARG A 347 -12.25 6.30 18.84
C ARG A 347 -11.53 6.68 20.12
N CYS A 348 -11.20 7.95 20.30
CA CYS A 348 -10.73 8.41 21.58
C CYS A 348 -11.92 8.44 22.55
N GLU A 349 -11.66 8.17 23.82
CA GLU A 349 -12.57 8.54 24.90
C GLU A 349 -12.27 9.98 25.34
N PRO A 350 -13.05 10.99 24.94
CA PRO A 350 -13.09 12.26 25.64
C PRO A 350 -14.42 12.41 26.38
N ALA A 351 -14.37 13.02 27.57
CA ALA A 351 -15.54 13.65 28.16
C ALA A 351 -15.81 15.05 27.58
N ASP A 352 -14.84 15.66 26.86
CA ASP A 352 -14.86 17.06 26.43
C ASP A 352 -14.54 17.26 24.92
N PRO A 353 -15.50 17.73 24.11
CA PRO A 353 -15.31 18.11 22.70
C PRO A 353 -14.25 19.21 22.46
N ALA A 354 -13.98 20.07 23.44
CA ALA A 354 -12.98 21.14 23.30
C ALA A 354 -11.54 20.59 23.21
N ALA A 355 -11.28 19.42 23.79
CA ALA A 355 -9.96 18.78 23.78
C ALA A 355 -9.60 18.17 22.41
N VAL A 356 -10.61 17.77 21.62
CA VAL A 356 -10.41 17.09 20.32
C VAL A 356 -10.42 18.09 19.15
N ARG A 357 -11.16 19.20 19.27
CA ARG A 357 -11.37 20.18 18.19
C ARG A 357 -10.07 20.68 17.52
N PRO A 358 -9.00 21.07 18.24
CA PRO A 358 -7.77 21.55 17.61
C PRO A 358 -7.08 20.53 16.69
N TRP A 359 -7.33 19.23 16.91
CA TRP A 359 -6.70 18.14 16.15
C TRP A 359 -7.51 17.74 14.92
N ARG A 360 -8.83 17.97 14.93
CA ARG A 360 -9.70 17.74 13.75
C ARG A 360 -9.52 18.81 12.68
N ASP A 361 -9.17 20.04 13.08
CA ASP A 361 -9.00 21.18 12.19
C ASP A 361 -7.60 21.20 11.50
N LEU A 362 -6.82 20.13 11.60
CA LEU A 362 -5.50 19.98 10.95
C LEU A 362 -5.58 19.48 9.48
N GLN A 363 -6.77 19.11 9.00
CA GLN A 363 -7.06 18.68 7.61
C GLN A 363 -7.15 19.87 6.66
#